data_AF-A0A1X0XRY6-F1
#
_entry.id   AF-A0A1X0XRY6-F1
#
_cell.length_a   1.000
_cell.length_b   1.000
_cell.length_c   1.000
_cell.angle_alpha   90.00
_cell.angle_beta   90.00
_cell.angle_gamma   90.00
#
_symmetry.space_group_name_H-M   'P 1'
#
loop_
_entity.id
_entity.type
_entity.pdbx_description
1 polymer ?
#
loop_
_entity_poly.entity_id
_entity_poly.type
_entity_poly.pdbx_seq_one_letter_code
_entity_poly.pdbx_strand_id
1 'polypeptide(L)'
;MEAPVNSVLDAIPPEHRAVIIDELSRRDPTMLAELRATKEPSGEQTRAVVDVLISEMMNNFGPDWQPNERGRAVEKALDAYYSAWPTND
;
A
#
# COMPACT_ATOMS: atom_id res chain seq x y z
N MET A 1 4.44 -15.03 18.90
CA MET A 1 3.66 -13.87 19.37
C MET A 1 3.68 -12.88 18.22
N GLU A 2 2.54 -12.56 17.63
CA GLU A 2 2.47 -11.48 16.66
C GLU A 2 2.75 -10.17 17.40
N ALA A 3 3.59 -9.31 16.83
CA ALA A 3 3.86 -7.99 17.42
C ALA A 3 2.54 -7.19 17.45
N PRO A 4 2.28 -6.38 18.50
CA PRO A 4 1.10 -5.54 18.51
C PRO A 4 1.13 -4.60 17.29
N VAL A 5 0.04 -4.64 16.51
CA VAL A 5 -0.18 -3.71 15.40
C VAL A 5 -0.36 -2.32 16.00
N ASN A 6 0.64 -1.45 15.81
CA ASN A 6 0.63 -0.10 16.37
C ASN A 6 0.12 0.94 15.37
N SER A 7 0.14 0.61 14.08
CA SER A 7 -0.34 1.44 12.97
C SER A 7 -0.96 0.61 11.85
N VAL A 8 -1.69 1.26 10.94
CA VAL A 8 -2.26 0.65 9.72
C VAL A 8 -1.20 -0.18 8.97
N LEU A 9 0.02 0.35 8.90
CA LEU A 9 1.12 -0.27 8.18
C LEU A 9 1.67 -1.50 8.90
N ASP A 10 1.56 -1.60 10.22
CA ASP A 10 2.10 -2.73 10.98
C ASP A 10 1.34 -4.03 10.75
N ALA A 11 0.10 -3.96 10.24
CA ALA A 11 -0.68 -5.12 9.82
C ALA A 11 -0.19 -5.74 8.50
N ILE A 12 0.71 -5.06 7.78
CA ILE A 12 1.16 -5.46 6.45
C ILE A 12 2.54 -6.13 6.56
N PRO A 13 2.78 -7.28 5.87
CA PRO A 13 4.09 -7.94 5.85
C PRO A 13 5.24 -6.98 5.48
N PRO A 14 6.41 -7.08 6.13
CA PRO A 14 7.48 -6.07 6.02
C PRO A 14 7.92 -5.76 4.58
N GLU A 15 8.00 -6.76 3.72
CA GLU A 15 8.40 -6.62 2.31
C GLU A 15 7.40 -5.80 1.49
N HIS A 16 6.10 -5.95 1.76
CA HIS A 16 5.03 -5.22 1.08
C HIS A 16 4.86 -3.82 1.68
N ARG A 17 4.95 -3.73 3.00
CA ARG A 17 4.96 -2.46 3.72
C ARG A 17 6.06 -1.53 3.25
N ALA A 18 7.25 -2.04 2.98
CA ALA A 18 8.36 -1.24 2.47
C ALA A 18 8.01 -0.57 1.13
N VAL A 19 7.32 -1.28 0.23
CA VAL A 19 6.85 -0.73 -1.06
C VAL A 19 5.83 0.38 -0.85
N ILE A 20 4.85 0.18 0.04
CA ILE A 20 3.82 1.19 0.35
C ILE A 20 4.45 2.45 0.94
N ILE A 21 5.40 2.28 1.88
CA ILE A 21 6.11 3.40 2.49
C ILE A 21 6.91 4.18 1.44
N ASP A 22 7.60 3.50 0.54
CA ASP A 22 8.40 4.14 -0.51
C ASP A 22 7.52 4.98 -1.46
N GLU A 23 6.40 4.41 -1.91
CA GLU A 23 5.46 5.12 -2.79
C GLU A 23 4.82 6.33 -2.11
N LEU A 24 4.31 6.16 -0.89
CA LEU A 24 3.71 7.28 -0.15
C LEU A 24 4.76 8.32 0.21
N SER A 25 6.00 7.94 0.58
CA SER A 25 7.06 8.92 0.86
C SER A 25 7.35 9.83 -0.34
N ARG A 26 7.24 9.30 -1.57
CA ARG A 26 7.48 10.05 -2.80
C ARG A 26 6.27 10.87 -3.25
N ARG A 27 5.07 10.32 -3.13
CA ARG A 27 3.85 10.87 -3.73
C ARG A 27 2.95 11.60 -2.74
N ASP A 28 2.86 11.11 -1.50
CA ASP A 28 1.99 11.66 -0.47
C ASP A 28 2.58 11.43 0.95
N PRO A 29 3.61 12.22 1.33
CA PRO A 29 4.24 12.09 2.64
C PRO A 29 3.31 12.47 3.80
N THR A 30 2.26 13.25 3.54
CA THR A 30 1.25 13.60 4.54
C THR A 30 0.40 12.37 4.87
N MET A 31 -0.12 11.67 3.87
CA MET A 31 -0.85 10.41 4.05
C MET A 31 0.01 9.37 4.79
N LEU A 32 1.31 9.27 4.46
CA LEU A 32 2.22 8.39 5.19
C LEU A 32 2.29 8.72 6.69
N ALA A 33 2.35 10.02 7.04
CA ALA A 33 2.38 10.44 8.44
C ALA A 33 1.07 10.10 9.16
N GLU A 34 -0.07 10.28 8.50
CA GLU A 34 -1.39 9.93 9.03
C GLU A 34 -1.50 8.42 9.29
N LEU A 35 -1.17 7.58 8.31
CA LEU A 35 -1.24 6.12 8.44
C LEU A 35 -0.35 5.55 9.55
N ARG A 36 0.77 6.21 9.86
CA ARG A 36 1.64 5.87 10.99
C ARG A 36 1.02 6.20 12.35
N ALA A 37 0.11 7.17 12.40
CA ALA A 37 -0.59 7.59 13.62
C ALA A 37 -1.96 6.90 13.80
N THR A 38 -2.45 6.24 12.75
CA THR A 38 -3.76 5.58 12.72
C THR A 38 -3.63 4.07 12.95
N LYS A 39 -4.54 3.47 13.73
CA LYS A 39 -4.55 2.01 13.97
C LYS A 39 -5.35 1.22 12.93
N GLU A 40 -6.39 1.83 12.37
CA GLU A 40 -7.29 1.25 11.38
C GLU A 40 -7.61 2.33 10.34
N PRO A 41 -7.43 2.07 9.04
CA PRO A 41 -7.57 3.11 8.03
C PRO A 41 -9.04 3.53 7.87
N SER A 42 -9.28 4.83 7.66
CA SER A 42 -10.58 5.28 7.16
C SER A 42 -10.79 4.85 5.71
N GLY A 43 -12.03 4.84 5.23
CA GLY A 43 -12.31 4.56 3.82
C GLY A 43 -11.61 5.53 2.86
N GLU A 44 -11.45 6.79 3.25
CA GLU A 44 -10.71 7.79 2.49
C GLU A 44 -9.20 7.48 2.44
N GLN A 45 -8.62 7.09 3.58
CA GLN A 45 -7.21 6.66 3.65
C GLN A 45 -6.97 5.40 2.81
N THR A 46 -7.85 4.41 2.90
CA THR A 46 -7.80 3.21 2.05
C THR A 46 -7.84 3.58 0.58
N ARG A 47 -8.79 4.43 0.17
CA ARG A 47 -8.90 4.88 -1.22
C ARG A 47 -7.63 5.59 -1.68
N ALA A 48 -7.09 6.49 -0.88
CA ALA A 48 -5.87 7.23 -1.22
C ALA A 48 -4.65 6.32 -1.39
N VAL A 49 -4.46 5.33 -0.51
CA VAL A 49 -3.38 4.34 -0.64
C VAL A 49 -3.55 3.51 -1.91
N VAL A 50 -4.76 3.01 -2.14
CA VAL A 50 -5.08 2.19 -3.33
C VAL A 50 -4.84 2.99 -4.62
N ASP A 51 -5.30 4.24 -4.68
CA ASP A 51 -5.12 5.11 -5.85
C ASP A 51 -3.63 5.33 -6.16
N VAL A 52 -2.80 5.53 -5.12
CA VAL A 52 -1.33 5.65 -5.27
C VAL A 52 -0.72 4.36 -5.84
N LEU A 53 -1.08 3.20 -5.28
CA LEU A 53 -0.51 1.92 -5.70
C LEU A 53 -0.98 1.52 -7.10
N ILE A 54 -2.26 1.70 -7.44
CA ILE A 54 -2.77 1.44 -8.79
C ILE A 54 -2.07 2.34 -9.81
N SER A 55 -1.90 3.62 -9.50
CA SER A 55 -1.19 4.54 -10.39
C SER A 55 0.26 4.11 -10.63
N GLU A 56 1.00 3.74 -9.58
CA GLU A 56 2.37 3.24 -9.74
C GLU A 56 2.42 1.91 -10.49
N MET A 57 1.51 0.98 -10.19
CA MET A 57 1.42 -0.30 -10.88
C MET A 57 1.24 -0.07 -12.38
N MET A 58 0.27 0.78 -12.77
CA MET A 58 -0.02 1.12 -14.18
C MET A 58 1.16 1.79 -14.89
N ASN A 59 1.91 2.66 -14.19
CA ASN A 59 3.11 3.30 -14.74
C ASN A 59 4.26 2.32 -15.03
N ASN A 60 4.20 1.11 -14.46
CA ASN A 60 5.22 0.07 -14.60
C ASN A 60 4.78 -1.07 -15.52
N PHE A 61 3.78 -0.85 -16.39
CA PHE A 61 3.43 -1.80 -17.43
C PHE A 61 4.48 -1.79 -18.53
N GLY A 62 4.92 -2.98 -18.93
CA GLY A 62 5.80 -3.21 -20.07
C GLY A 62 5.07 -3.25 -21.40
N PRO A 63 5.80 -3.50 -22.51
CA PRO A 63 5.27 -3.51 -23.88
C PRO A 63 4.10 -4.46 -24.10
N ASP A 64 4.01 -5.55 -23.33
CA ASP A 64 2.96 -6.57 -23.45
C ASP A 64 1.78 -6.34 -22.49
N TRP A 65 1.64 -5.12 -21.97
CA TRP A 65 0.67 -4.80 -20.92
C TRP A 65 0.80 -5.68 -19.67
N GLN A 66 2.01 -6.15 -19.40
CA GLN A 66 2.35 -6.91 -18.20
C GLN A 66 3.17 -6.02 -17.27
N PRO A 67 2.88 -5.98 -15.95
CA PRO A 67 3.72 -5.24 -15.02
C PRO A 67 5.14 -5.79 -15.03
N ASN A 68 6.12 -4.88 -15.06
CA ASN A 68 7.53 -5.21 -14.88
C ASN A 68 7.81 -5.68 -13.43
N GLU A 69 9.08 -5.88 -13.06
CA GLU A 69 9.42 -6.30 -11.69
C GLU A 69 8.89 -5.35 -10.61
N ARG A 70 9.01 -4.03 -10.82
CA ARG A 70 8.47 -3.01 -9.91
C ARG A 70 6.95 -3.04 -9.87
N GLY A 71 6.29 -3.13 -11.02
CA GLY A 71 4.83 -3.23 -11.11
C GLY A 71 4.28 -4.44 -10.33
N ARG A 72 4.93 -5.61 -10.43
CA ARG A 72 4.56 -6.81 -9.67
C ARG A 72 4.81 -6.67 -8.16
N ALA A 73 5.83 -5.92 -7.76
CA ALA A 73 6.07 -5.63 -6.35
C ALA A 73 4.96 -4.75 -5.76
N VAL A 74 4.48 -3.77 -6.55
CA VAL A 74 3.37 -2.88 -6.17
C VAL A 74 2.04 -3.63 -6.15
N GLU A 75 1.77 -4.50 -7.13
CA GLU A 75 0.60 -5.39 -7.15
C GLU A 75 0.53 -6.25 -5.89
N LYS A 76 1.63 -6.93 -5.53
CA LYS A 76 1.69 -7.72 -4.28
C LYS A 76 1.49 -6.86 -3.03
N ALA A 77 1.96 -5.61 -3.05
CA ALA A 77 1.75 -4.69 -1.94
C ALA A 77 0.28 -4.27 -1.81
N LEU A 78 -0.41 -4.09 -2.94
CA LEU A 78 -1.85 -3.83 -2.99
C LEU A 78 -2.66 -5.03 -2.45
N ASP A 79 -2.33 -6.25 -2.88
CA ASP A 79 -2.97 -7.48 -2.38
C ASP A 79 -2.76 -7.66 -0.86
N ALA A 80 -1.55 -7.39 -0.38
CA ALA A 80 -1.23 -7.45 1.04
C ALA A 80 -1.98 -6.38 1.84
N TYR A 81 -2.16 -5.19 1.28
CA TYR A 81 -2.96 -4.14 1.90
C TYR A 81 -4.43 -4.57 2.04
N TYR A 82 -5.05 -5.10 0.99
CA TYR A 82 -6.43 -5.58 1.03
C TYR A 82 -6.62 -6.79 1.96
N SER A 83 -5.61 -7.66 2.05
CA SER A 83 -5.63 -8.79 2.98
C SER A 83 -5.62 -8.32 4.44
N ALA A 84 -4.91 -7.23 4.74
CA ALA A 84 -4.86 -6.63 6.08
C ALA A 84 -6.11 -5.78 6.38
N TRP A 85 -6.63 -5.07 5.37
CA TRP A 85 -7.74 -4.13 5.49
C TRP A 85 -8.80 -4.38 4.42
N PRO A 86 -9.64 -5.42 4.59
CA PRO A 86 -10.69 -5.74 3.63
C PRO A 86 -11.69 -4.59 3.53
N THR A 87 -11.91 -4.08 2.31
CA THR A 87 -13.01 -3.16 2.05
C THR A 87 -14.30 -3.96 1.95
N ASN A 88 -15.22 -3.76 2.89
CA ASN A 88 -16.61 -4.17 2.72
C ASN A 88 -17.24 -3.17 1.72
N ASP A 89 -17.18 -3.49 0.44
CA ASP A 89 -18.01 -2.81 -0.57
C ASP A 89 -19.47 -3.27 -0.43
#